data_AF-A0A1J1J1C2-F1
#
_entry.id   AF-A0A1J1J1C2-F1
#
_cell.length_a   1.000
_cell.length_b   1.000
_cell.length_c   1.000
_cell.angle_alpha   90.00
_cell.angle_beta   90.00
_cell.angle_gamma   90.00
#
_symmetry.space_group_name_H-M   'P 1'
#
loop_
_entity.id
_entity.type
_entity.pdbx_description
1 polymer ?
#
loop_
_entity_poly.entity_id
_entity_poly.type
_entity_poly.pdbx_seq_one_letter_code
_entity_poly.pdbx_strand_id
1 'polypeptide(L)'
;MITENGWSDDGQLDDDDRVEYLHAHLAAVVRAIRDDECHITAYTVWSLTDNFEWKMGYIEKFGIHYINFTSPDKERVPKKSAQFFKDMIPTKSFNYAKVDQWG
;
A
#
# COMPACT_ATOMS: atom_id res chain seq x y z
N MET A 1 10.19 12.20 6.00
CA MET A 1 9.61 10.87 6.30
C MET A 1 8.15 10.89 5.88
N ILE A 2 7.69 9.84 5.20
CA ILE A 2 6.27 9.64 4.86
C ILE A 2 5.72 8.64 5.87
N THR A 3 4.83 9.12 6.75
CA THR A 3 4.30 8.32 7.87
C THR A 3 3.09 7.48 7.47
N GLU A 4 2.33 7.92 6.47
CA GLU A 4 1.14 7.22 5.99
C GLU A 4 0.96 7.49 4.50
N ASN A 5 0.67 6.44 3.75
CA ASN A 5 0.19 6.51 2.38
C ASN A 5 -0.52 5.20 2.03
N GLY A 6 -1.66 5.28 1.36
CA GLY A 6 -2.50 4.11 1.10
C GLY A 6 -3.70 4.41 0.20
N TRP A 7 -4.40 3.34 -0.14
CA TRP A 7 -5.59 3.35 -1.00
C TRP A 7 -6.68 2.49 -0.36
N SER A 8 -7.93 2.95 -0.40
CA SER A 8 -9.06 2.21 0.13
C SER A 8 -9.80 1.41 -0.95
N ASP A 9 -10.38 0.28 -0.53
CA ASP A 9 -11.33 -0.51 -1.31
C ASP A 9 -12.40 -1.12 -0.40
N ASP A 10 -13.21 -2.01 -0.95
CA ASP A 10 -14.27 -2.76 -0.28
C ASP A 10 -13.81 -4.08 0.36
N GLY A 11 -12.49 -4.36 0.39
CA GLY A 11 -11.92 -5.51 1.09
C GLY A 11 -11.55 -6.72 0.23
N GLN A 12 -11.31 -6.51 -1.06
CA GLN A 12 -10.88 -7.55 -1.99
C GLN A 12 -9.47 -8.07 -1.64
N LEU A 13 -9.23 -9.37 -1.86
CA LEU A 13 -7.90 -9.98 -1.70
C LEU A 13 -7.00 -9.69 -2.91
N ASP A 14 -7.60 -9.67 -4.11
CA ASP A 14 -6.97 -9.27 -5.36
C ASP A 14 -7.11 -7.75 -5.54
N ASP A 15 -6.41 -6.99 -4.71
CA ASP A 15 -6.49 -5.53 -4.62
C ASP A 15 -5.57 -4.82 -5.63
N ASP A 16 -5.79 -5.07 -6.92
CA ASP A 16 -4.96 -4.54 -8.00
C ASP A 16 -4.87 -3.01 -8.01
N ASP A 17 -5.98 -2.30 -7.79
CA ASP A 17 -5.98 -0.83 -7.71
C ASP A 17 -5.07 -0.31 -6.58
N ARG A 18 -5.04 -1.02 -5.43
CA ARG A 18 -4.14 -0.68 -4.32
C ARG A 18 -2.68 -0.92 -4.72
N VAL A 19 -2.38 -2.03 -5.41
CA VAL A 19 -1.04 -2.32 -5.93
C VAL A 19 -0.60 -1.23 -6.90
N GLU A 20 -1.45 -0.83 -7.84
CA GLU A 20 -1.17 0.21 -8.83
C GLU A 20 -0.92 1.56 -8.17
N TYR A 21 -1.78 1.96 -7.23
CA TYR A 21 -1.61 3.20 -6.48
C TYR A 21 -0.28 3.23 -5.72
N LEU A 22 0.02 2.19 -4.94
CA LEU A 22 1.23 2.11 -4.14
C LEU A 22 2.49 2.10 -5.02
N HIS A 23 2.45 1.37 -6.13
CA HIS A 23 3.53 1.34 -7.10
C HIS A 23 3.79 2.72 -7.71
N ALA A 24 2.74 3.41 -8.16
CA ALA A 24 2.85 4.74 -8.74
C ALA A 24 3.36 5.77 -7.72
N HIS A 25 2.86 5.72 -6.49
CA HIS A 25 3.29 6.64 -5.43
C HIS A 25 4.75 6.40 -5.03
N LEU A 26 5.18 5.14 -4.86
CA LEU A 26 6.58 4.82 -4.57
C LEU A 26 7.52 5.28 -5.70
N ALA A 27 7.10 5.16 -6.96
CA ALA A 27 7.88 5.70 -8.07
C ALA A 27 8.01 7.22 -8.02
N ALA A 28 6.94 7.93 -7.68
CA ALA A 28 6.98 9.38 -7.48
C ALA A 28 7.90 9.77 -6.30
N VAL A 29 7.89 8.99 -5.20
CA VAL A 29 8.82 9.18 -4.08
C VAL A 29 10.27 8.98 -4.53
N VAL A 30 10.55 7.96 -5.34
CA VAL A 30 11.88 7.71 -5.90
C VAL A 30 12.34 8.86 -6.80
N ARG A 31 11.45 9.41 -7.66
CA ARG A 31 11.75 10.62 -8.44
C ARG A 31 12.06 11.81 -7.55
N ALA A 32 11.21 12.09 -6.55
CA ALA A 32 11.44 13.20 -5.63
C ALA A 32 12.80 13.10 -4.92
N ILE A 33 13.24 11.89 -4.57
CA ILE A 33 14.57 11.66 -3.97
C ILE A 33 15.70 11.87 -4.98
N ARG A 34 15.56 11.38 -6.22
CA ARG A 34 16.63 11.33 -7.23
C ARG A 34 16.76 12.59 -8.07
N ASP A 35 15.64 13.12 -8.51
CA ASP A 35 15.56 14.19 -9.50
C ASP A 35 15.38 15.55 -8.83
N ASP A 36 14.61 15.59 -7.73
CA ASP A 36 14.29 16.82 -7.00
C ASP A 36 15.08 16.97 -5.67
N GLU A 37 16.00 16.04 -5.38
CA GLU A 37 16.87 16.03 -4.19
C GLU A 37 16.12 16.11 -2.83
N CYS A 38 14.87 15.66 -2.78
CA CYS A 38 14.08 15.66 -1.56
C CYS A 38 14.65 14.68 -0.51
N HIS A 39 14.86 15.15 0.72
CA HIS A 39 15.35 14.32 1.82
C HIS A 39 14.25 13.44 2.45
N ILE A 40 13.97 12.30 1.83
CA ILE A 40 12.99 11.31 2.31
C ILE A 40 13.72 10.07 2.84
N THR A 41 13.56 9.78 4.13
CA THR A 41 14.34 8.74 4.84
C THR A 41 13.56 7.47 5.16
N ALA A 42 12.22 7.52 5.11
CA ALA A 42 11.35 6.40 5.45
C ALA A 42 9.96 6.58 4.81
N TYR A 43 9.31 5.45 4.56
CA TYR A 43 7.94 5.33 4.04
C TYR A 43 7.23 4.21 4.79
N THR A 44 6.04 4.49 5.32
CA THR A 44 5.19 3.51 5.99
C THR A 44 3.81 3.48 5.35
N VAL A 45 3.40 2.28 4.90
CA VAL A 45 2.10 2.05 4.27
C VAL A 45 0.98 2.17 5.30
N TRP A 46 -0.08 2.89 4.94
CA TRP A 46 -1.35 2.86 5.65
C TRP A 46 -2.31 1.93 4.92
N SER A 47 -2.67 0.78 5.48
CA SER A 47 -2.32 0.25 6.80
C SER A 47 -1.82 -1.19 6.73
N LEU A 48 -1.22 -1.66 7.82
CA LEU A 48 -0.77 -3.06 7.92
C LEU A 48 -1.95 -4.04 7.78
N THR A 49 -3.07 -3.73 8.45
CA THR A 49 -4.30 -4.51 8.42
C THR A 49 -5.49 -3.61 8.23
N ASP A 50 -6.60 -4.18 7.73
CA ASP A 50 -7.88 -3.50 7.80
C ASP A 50 -8.17 -3.16 9.27
N ASN A 51 -8.73 -1.97 9.52
CA ASN A 51 -8.99 -1.46 10.86
C ASN A 51 -10.31 -0.66 10.87
N PHE A 52 -10.58 0.03 11.98
CA PHE A 52 -11.74 0.91 12.10
C PHE A 52 -11.41 2.29 11.51
N GLU A 53 -12.00 2.59 10.36
CA GLU A 53 -11.76 3.82 9.60
C GLU A 53 -12.73 4.94 10.04
N TRP A 54 -12.60 5.37 11.30
CA TRP A 54 -13.28 6.55 11.85
C TRP A 54 -14.79 6.61 11.54
N LYS A 55 -15.22 7.62 10.78
CA LYS A 55 -16.63 7.82 10.40
C LYS A 55 -17.16 6.73 9.47
N MET A 56 -16.27 6.05 8.75
CA MET A 56 -16.61 4.97 7.81
C MET A 56 -16.70 3.60 8.50
N GLY A 57 -16.31 3.51 9.78
CA GLY A 57 -16.35 2.26 10.54
C GLY A 57 -15.54 1.18 9.86
N TYR A 58 -16.15 0.04 9.55
CA TYR A 58 -15.50 -1.09 8.86
C TYR A 58 -15.91 -1.20 7.40
N ILE A 59 -16.34 -0.12 6.75
CA ILE A 59 -16.73 -0.15 5.34
C ILE A 59 -15.49 -0.01 4.45
N GLU A 60 -14.71 1.06 4.66
CA GLU A 60 -13.46 1.31 3.93
C GLU A 60 -12.34 0.42 4.45
N LYS A 61 -11.56 -0.13 3.53
CA LYS A 61 -10.45 -1.04 3.83
C LYS A 61 -9.16 -0.44 3.30
N PHE A 62 -8.24 -0.06 4.18
CA PHE A 62 -6.89 0.42 3.81
C PHE A 62 -5.80 -0.65 3.99
N GLY A 63 -6.12 -1.77 4.62
CA GLY A 63 -5.14 -2.76 5.01
C GLY A 63 -4.55 -3.49 3.81
N ILE A 64 -3.24 -3.71 3.83
CA ILE A 64 -2.60 -4.70 2.95
C ILE A 64 -2.86 -6.14 3.43
N HIS A 65 -3.40 -6.32 4.65
CA HIS A 65 -4.00 -7.58 5.11
C HIS A 65 -5.49 -7.38 5.36
N TYR A 66 -6.28 -8.28 4.80
CA TYR A 66 -7.70 -8.40 5.10
C TYR A 66 -7.93 -8.91 6.52
N ILE A 67 -8.95 -8.37 7.19
CA ILE A 67 -9.47 -8.93 8.45
C ILE A 67 -10.97 -9.19 8.32
N ASN A 68 -11.38 -10.43 8.57
CA ASN A 68 -12.79 -10.74 8.77
C ASN A 68 -13.24 -10.29 10.16
N PHE A 69 -13.90 -9.12 10.24
CA PHE A 69 -14.39 -8.58 11.51
C PHE A 69 -15.53 -9.37 12.14
N THR A 70 -16.23 -10.24 11.40
CA THR A 70 -17.28 -11.11 11.98
C THR A 70 -16.71 -12.37 12.62
N SER A 71 -15.51 -12.79 12.20
CA SER A 71 -14.81 -13.92 12.82
C SER A 71 -14.26 -13.53 14.20
N PRO A 72 -14.44 -14.36 15.25
CA PRO A 72 -13.84 -14.11 16.55
C PRO A 72 -12.30 -14.13 16.49
N ASP A 73 -11.72 -14.92 15.59
CA ASP A 73 -10.27 -15.13 15.49
C ASP A 73 -9.53 -13.95 14.85
N LYS A 74 -10.27 -13.09 14.12
CA LYS A 74 -9.73 -11.88 13.45
C LYS A 74 -8.45 -12.21 12.66
N GLU A 75 -8.49 -13.29 11.89
CA GLU A 75 -7.36 -13.73 11.07
C GLU A 75 -6.94 -12.63 10.09
N ARG A 76 -5.61 -12.48 9.91
CA ARG A 76 -5.01 -11.52 8.97
C ARG A 76 -4.62 -12.28 7.71
N VAL A 77 -5.35 -12.04 6.63
CA VAL A 77 -5.10 -12.70 5.34
C VAL A 77 -4.34 -11.72 4.44
N PRO A 78 -3.15 -12.07 3.92
CA PRO A 78 -2.40 -11.17 3.05
C PRO A 78 -3.15 -10.94 1.75
N LYS A 79 -3.28 -9.66 1.36
CA LYS A 79 -3.79 -9.28 0.04
C LYS A 79 -2.64 -9.26 -0.98
N LYS A 80 -2.96 -9.06 -2.26
CA LYS A 80 -1.97 -8.91 -3.33
C LYS A 80 -0.99 -7.75 -3.06
N SER A 81 -1.46 -6.66 -2.48
CA SER A 81 -0.61 -5.55 -2.02
C SER A 81 0.40 -5.92 -0.92
N ALA A 82 0.06 -6.84 -0.01
CA ALA A 82 1.04 -7.37 0.95
C ALA A 82 2.12 -8.21 0.24
N GLN A 83 1.73 -8.99 -0.76
CA GLN A 83 2.69 -9.75 -1.57
C GLN A 83 3.62 -8.81 -2.37
N PHE A 84 3.10 -7.69 -2.90
CA PHE A 84 3.90 -6.65 -3.53
C PHE A 84 5.01 -6.12 -2.59
N PHE A 85 4.69 -5.74 -1.35
CA PHE A 85 5.71 -5.30 -0.39
C PHE A 85 6.67 -6.43 0.01
N LYS A 86 6.18 -7.65 0.17
CA LYS A 86 7.00 -8.82 0.49
C LYS A 86 8.08 -9.09 -0.56
N ASP A 87 7.78 -8.87 -1.83
CA ASP A 87 8.74 -9.06 -2.93
C ASP A 87 9.66 -7.84 -3.12
N MET A 88 9.12 -6.63 -2.93
CA MET A 88 9.86 -5.38 -3.11
C MET A 88 10.88 -5.12 -1.99
N ILE A 89 10.51 -5.33 -0.72
CA ILE A 89 11.34 -4.93 0.43
C ILE A 89 12.73 -5.63 0.44
N PRO A 90 12.83 -6.96 0.23
CA PRO A 90 14.14 -7.64 0.22
C PRO A 90 15.03 -7.20 -0.94
N THR A 91 14.43 -6.98 -2.11
CA THR A 91 15.17 -6.59 -3.33
C THR A 91 15.45 -5.09 -3.38
N LYS A 92 14.75 -4.29 -2.56
CA LYS A 92 14.76 -2.82 -2.58
C LYS A 92 14.47 -2.25 -3.96
N SER A 93 13.66 -2.96 -4.75
CA SER A 93 13.37 -2.61 -6.13
C SER A 93 11.96 -3.03 -6.53
N PHE A 94 11.37 -2.27 -7.45
CA PHE A 94 10.10 -2.56 -8.11
C PHE A 94 10.21 -2.07 -9.57
N ASN A 95 9.29 -2.49 -10.44
CA ASN A 95 9.39 -2.23 -11.87
C ASN A 95 9.09 -0.76 -12.22
N TYR A 96 10.13 0.06 -12.24
CA TYR A 96 10.05 1.49 -12.54
C TYR A 96 9.40 1.81 -13.90
N ALA A 97 9.58 0.95 -14.91
CA ALA A 97 9.10 1.18 -16.27
C ALA A 97 7.57 1.15 -16.42
N LYS A 98 6.82 0.69 -15.41
CA LYS A 98 5.36 0.80 -15.39
C LYS A 98 4.85 2.23 -15.19
N VAL A 99 5.71 3.15 -14.73
CA VAL A 99 5.25 4.48 -14.28
C VAL A 99 5.26 5.49 -15.43
N ASP A 100 6.15 5.32 -16.40
CA ASP A 100 6.27 6.20 -17.57
C ASP A 100 5.16 5.98 -18.62
N GLN A 101 4.23 5.06 -18.37
CA GLN A 101 3.07 4.79 -19.24
C GLN A 101 1.88 5.73 -18.99
N TRP A 102 1.98 6.61 -17.99
CA TRP A 102 0.96 7.58 -17.60
C TRP A 102 1.36 9.04 -17.91
N GLY A 103 2.28 9.23 -18.86
CA GLY A 103 2.76 10.54 -19.35
C GLY A 103 2.17 10.94 -20.69
#